data_AF-A0A6J2WII1-F1
#
_entry.id   AF-A0A6J2WII1-F1
#
_cell.length_a   1.000
_cell.length_b   1.000
_cell.length_c   1.000
_cell.angle_alpha   90.00
_cell.angle_beta   90.00
_cell.angle_gamma   90.00
#
_symmetry.space_group_name_H-M   'P 1'
#
loop_
_entity.id
_entity.type
_entity.pdbx_description
1 polymer ?
#
loop_
_entity_poly.entity_id
_entity_poly.type
_entity_poly.pdbx_seq_one_letter_code
_entity_poly.pdbx_strand_id
1 'polypeptide(L)'
;MDSKRPTSHLNNSSGDITLSVDDDPLIDGPLISQDALESAMKREFQKLPTSWIAGLMSFVHVVYVSVCVVLATLCWLTETYSTECSAVLSQVDSRTFVILGKVVVWFLFFIFERTVQYHHSAARQRGYLQFYRATRDLKRAPLLLNSIGNAAVLAVLSFESPLEKKVKNLSVYLLLVVIILELLVSVSVLIIYTVRVVKFNTERPSPDISQEEQSHAYSNHGFLTHTETGFRDGSSLEEVVEKQADLIEYLKQHNTSLSKRILALTSQQIRE
;
A
#
# COMPACT_ATOMS: atom_id res chain seq x y z
N MET A 1 -62.45 35.85 55.17
CA MET A 1 -63.53 36.82 54.97
C MET A 1 -63.08 37.79 53.89
N ASP A 2 -63.82 37.79 52.79
CA ASP A 2 -63.60 38.50 51.53
C ASP A 2 -63.51 40.03 51.66
N SER A 3 -62.78 40.67 50.74
CA SER A 3 -63.35 41.74 49.90
C SER A 3 -62.41 42.15 48.74
N LYS A 4 -62.72 41.64 47.54
CA LYS A 4 -62.88 42.36 46.25
C LYS A 4 -61.89 43.47 45.85
N ARG A 5 -61.16 43.24 44.75
CA ARG A 5 -60.71 44.29 43.81
C ARG A 5 -60.99 43.83 42.37
N PRO A 6 -61.70 44.61 41.53
CA PRO A 6 -62.05 44.20 40.17
C PRO A 6 -61.04 44.69 39.11
N THR A 7 -60.66 43.74 38.25
CA THR A 7 -60.48 43.79 36.78
C THR A 7 -60.15 45.11 36.07
N SER A 8 -59.04 45.11 35.32
CA SER A 8 -58.91 45.84 34.05
C SER A 8 -58.71 44.85 32.89
N HIS A 9 -59.34 45.18 31.77
CA HIS A 9 -59.60 44.37 30.59
C HIS A 9 -58.37 44.03 29.72
N LEU A 10 -58.46 42.84 29.09
CA LEU A 10 -57.77 42.42 27.86
C LEU A 10 -57.94 43.42 26.70
N ASN A 11 -56.92 43.64 25.86
CA ASN A 11 -56.91 43.15 24.48
C ASN A 11 -55.61 43.42 23.70
N ASN A 12 -55.28 42.43 22.85
CA ASN A 12 -54.20 42.36 21.87
C ASN A 12 -54.30 43.40 20.73
N SER A 13 -53.17 43.78 20.12
CA SER A 13 -52.95 43.69 18.66
C SER A 13 -51.62 44.30 18.21
N SER A 14 -50.88 43.48 17.45
CA SER A 14 -49.77 43.71 16.51
C SER A 14 -49.73 45.03 15.73
N GLY A 15 -48.51 45.50 15.39
CA GLY A 15 -48.25 46.42 14.26
C GLY A 15 -47.02 47.33 14.41
N ASP A 16 -45.96 47.00 13.69
CA ASP A 16 -44.65 47.66 13.42
C ASP A 16 -44.52 49.19 13.50
N ILE A 17 -43.27 49.66 13.77
CA ILE A 17 -42.51 50.69 13.01
C ILE A 17 -41.05 50.77 13.57
N THR A 18 -40.14 50.07 12.87
CA THR A 18 -38.76 50.42 12.41
C THR A 18 -37.79 51.33 13.20
N LEU A 19 -36.52 50.89 13.30
CA LEU A 19 -35.19 51.59 13.26
C LEU A 19 -34.24 50.92 14.29
N SER A 20 -33.06 50.37 14.00
CA SER A 20 -32.01 50.51 12.97
C SER A 20 -31.37 49.11 12.72
N VAL A 21 -31.24 48.58 11.50
CA VAL A 21 -30.20 48.84 10.47
C VAL A 21 -28.87 49.31 11.05
N ASP A 22 -28.06 48.35 11.51
CA ASP A 22 -26.60 48.41 11.37
C ASP A 22 -26.23 47.29 10.39
N ASP A 23 -26.34 47.62 9.10
CA ASP A 23 -25.64 46.89 8.05
C ASP A 23 -24.13 47.15 8.25
N ASP A 24 -23.35 46.10 8.48
CA ASP A 24 -21.90 46.13 8.39
C ASP A 24 -21.53 45.63 6.98
N PRO A 25 -21.31 46.52 5.99
CA PRO A 25 -20.89 46.11 4.66
C PRO A 25 -19.37 45.95 4.65
N LEU A 26 -18.90 45.01 3.81
CA LEU A 26 -17.49 44.72 3.51
C LEU A 26 -16.80 43.65 4.36
N ILE A 27 -17.29 42.41 4.26
CA ILE A 27 -16.41 41.28 3.91
C ILE A 27 -16.99 40.54 2.70
N ASP A 28 -17.22 41.26 1.60
CA ASP A 28 -17.19 40.64 0.26
C ASP A 28 -15.72 40.62 -0.19
N GLY A 29 -14.88 39.88 0.55
CA GLY A 29 -13.66 39.37 -0.07
C GLY A 29 -14.08 38.46 -1.21
N PRO A 30 -13.40 38.47 -2.38
CA PRO A 30 -13.77 37.60 -3.47
C PRO A 30 -13.79 36.16 -2.95
N LEU A 31 -14.98 35.60 -2.81
CA LEU A 31 -15.16 34.19 -2.49
C LEU A 31 -14.35 33.45 -3.54
N ILE A 32 -13.26 32.82 -3.12
CA ILE A 32 -12.48 31.94 -3.99
C ILE A 32 -13.51 31.01 -4.59
N SER A 33 -13.75 31.14 -5.89
CA SER A 33 -14.83 30.40 -6.52
C SER A 33 -14.63 28.93 -6.22
N GLN A 34 -15.71 28.23 -5.90
CA GLN A 34 -15.64 26.80 -5.62
C GLN A 34 -14.90 26.08 -6.76
N ASP A 35 -15.08 26.54 -8.01
CA ASP A 35 -14.31 26.11 -9.18
C ASP A 35 -12.79 26.37 -9.08
N ALA A 36 -12.35 27.52 -8.56
CA ALA A 36 -10.93 27.82 -8.38
C ALA A 36 -10.31 26.94 -7.27
N LEU A 37 -11.03 26.73 -6.17
CA LEU A 37 -10.59 25.86 -5.07
C LEU A 37 -10.60 24.38 -5.49
N GLU A 38 -11.63 23.95 -6.21
CA GLU A 38 -11.76 22.59 -6.74
C GLU A 38 -10.73 22.33 -7.84
N SER A 39 -10.39 23.33 -8.67
CA SER A 39 -9.27 23.24 -9.62
C SER A 39 -7.90 23.16 -8.93
N ALA A 40 -7.71 23.90 -7.82
CA ALA A 40 -6.49 23.85 -7.02
C ALA A 40 -6.37 22.53 -6.23
N MET A 41 -7.51 21.94 -5.84
CA MET A 41 -7.60 20.69 -5.10
C MET A 41 -7.58 19.46 -6.02
N LYS A 42 -7.91 19.62 -7.31
CA LYS A 42 -7.74 18.61 -8.36
C LYS A 42 -6.25 18.42 -8.64
N ARG A 43 -5.56 17.73 -7.74
CA ARG A 43 -4.20 17.23 -7.94
C ARG A 43 -4.19 16.43 -9.25
N GLU A 44 -3.56 17.02 -10.26
CA GLU A 44 -3.44 16.43 -11.58
C GLU A 44 -2.83 15.02 -11.47
N PHE A 45 -3.48 14.03 -12.10
CA PHE A 45 -3.08 12.64 -12.01
C PHE A 45 -1.65 12.44 -12.54
N GLN A 46 -0.73 12.05 -11.66
CA GLN A 46 0.63 11.73 -12.04
C GLN A 46 0.81 10.22 -12.20
N LYS A 47 1.14 9.80 -13.43
CA LYS A 47 1.45 8.41 -13.77
C LYS A 47 2.64 7.90 -12.95
N LEU A 48 2.60 6.64 -12.52
CA LEU A 48 3.77 5.97 -11.97
C LEU A 48 4.68 5.50 -13.13
N PRO A 49 5.92 6.01 -13.25
CA PRO A 49 6.83 5.61 -14.34
C PRO A 49 7.47 4.23 -14.12
N THR A 50 7.04 3.47 -13.12
CA THR A 50 7.69 2.22 -12.70
C THR A 50 7.48 1.05 -13.67
N SER A 51 6.54 1.15 -14.62
CA SER A 51 6.27 0.09 -15.61
C SER A 51 7.41 -0.11 -16.60
N TRP A 52 8.01 0.97 -17.11
CA TRP A 52 9.15 0.87 -18.03
C TRP A 52 10.38 0.30 -17.32
N ILE A 53 10.61 0.72 -16.07
CA ILE A 53 11.70 0.19 -15.23
C ILE A 53 11.51 -1.32 -14.99
N ALA A 54 10.29 -1.78 -14.72
CA ALA A 54 10.00 -3.22 -14.58
C ALA A 54 10.26 -4.01 -15.88
N GLY A 55 9.95 -3.41 -17.03
CA GLY A 55 10.28 -3.98 -18.35
C GLY A 55 11.78 -4.10 -18.57
N LEU A 56 12.54 -3.04 -18.27
CA LEU A 56 14.01 -3.05 -18.33
C LEU A 56 14.61 -4.14 -17.43
N MET A 57 14.12 -4.26 -16.19
CA MET A 57 14.57 -5.29 -15.25
C MET A 57 14.28 -6.71 -15.75
N SER A 58 13.11 -6.93 -16.35
CA SER A 58 12.78 -8.22 -16.98
C SER A 58 13.75 -8.54 -18.12
N PHE A 59 14.02 -7.57 -18.99
CA PHE A 59 14.94 -7.74 -20.11
C PHE A 59 16.36 -8.07 -19.65
N VAL A 60 16.91 -7.32 -18.68
CA VAL A 60 18.24 -7.58 -18.12
C VAL A 60 18.33 -8.97 -17.51
N HIS A 61 17.27 -9.43 -16.82
CA HIS A 61 17.26 -10.76 -16.23
C HIS A 61 17.25 -11.86 -17.30
N VAL A 62 16.45 -11.71 -18.37
CA VAL A 62 16.44 -12.64 -19.51
C VAL A 62 17.81 -12.70 -20.18
N VAL A 63 18.44 -11.56 -20.42
CA VAL A 63 19.79 -11.50 -21.01
C VAL A 63 20.80 -12.23 -20.13
N TYR A 64 20.80 -11.96 -18.82
CA TYR A 64 21.69 -12.66 -17.88
C TYR A 64 21.51 -14.18 -17.93
N VAL A 65 20.26 -14.67 -17.86
CA VAL A 65 20.01 -16.13 -17.92
C VAL A 65 20.42 -16.71 -19.26
N SER A 66 20.18 -15.99 -20.38
CA SER A 66 20.62 -16.46 -21.70
C SER A 66 22.13 -16.62 -21.78
N VAL A 67 22.90 -15.69 -21.21
CA VAL A 67 24.36 -15.78 -21.12
C VAL A 67 24.78 -16.96 -20.25
N CYS A 68 24.13 -17.17 -19.09
CA CYS A 68 24.39 -18.33 -18.23
C CYS A 68 24.14 -19.67 -18.94
N VAL A 69 23.05 -19.78 -19.71
CA VAL A 69 22.73 -20.98 -20.50
C VAL A 69 23.81 -21.22 -21.56
N VAL A 70 24.20 -20.18 -22.30
CA VAL A 70 25.25 -20.28 -23.32
C VAL A 70 26.61 -20.68 -22.72
N LEU A 71 26.99 -20.09 -21.58
CA LEU A 71 28.21 -20.47 -20.87
C LEU A 71 28.15 -21.90 -20.35
N ALA A 72 27.02 -22.34 -19.80
CA ALA A 72 26.86 -23.71 -19.33
C ALA A 72 26.96 -24.73 -20.49
N THR A 73 26.32 -24.47 -21.62
CA THR A 73 26.33 -25.41 -22.76
C THR A 73 27.69 -25.46 -23.46
N LEU A 74 28.31 -24.31 -23.71
CA LEU A 74 29.57 -24.23 -24.45
C LEU A 74 30.81 -24.48 -23.58
N CYS A 75 30.82 -24.00 -22.34
CA CYS A 75 32.02 -24.06 -21.49
C CYS A 75 32.01 -25.23 -20.50
N TRP A 76 30.83 -25.71 -20.06
CA TRP A 76 30.75 -26.75 -19.01
C TRP A 76 30.27 -28.11 -19.52
N LEU A 77 29.30 -28.14 -20.45
CA LEU A 77 28.77 -29.39 -20.99
C LEU A 77 29.55 -29.90 -22.21
N THR A 78 30.14 -28.99 -22.99
CA THR A 78 30.87 -29.34 -24.22
C THR A 78 32.37 -29.17 -24.01
N GLU A 79 33.13 -30.26 -24.01
CA GLU A 79 34.59 -30.21 -23.81
C GLU A 79 35.33 -29.54 -24.99
N THR A 80 34.70 -29.47 -26.17
CA THR A 80 35.27 -28.97 -27.44
C THR A 80 35.64 -27.48 -27.45
N TYR A 81 34.94 -26.62 -26.69
CA TYR A 81 35.11 -25.16 -26.74
C TYR A 81 35.70 -24.55 -25.46
N SER A 82 36.23 -25.39 -24.57
CA SER A 82 36.76 -24.96 -23.26
C SER A 82 37.90 -23.93 -23.36
N THR A 83 38.77 -24.04 -24.38
CA THR A 83 39.88 -23.10 -24.63
C THR A 83 39.42 -21.76 -25.19
N GLU A 84 38.36 -21.75 -26.00
CA GLU A 84 37.76 -20.52 -26.54
C GLU A 84 37.00 -19.76 -25.44
N CYS A 85 36.34 -20.47 -24.54
CA CYS A 85 35.67 -19.86 -23.39
C CYS A 85 36.64 -19.08 -22.49
N SER A 86 37.82 -19.63 -22.20
CA SER A 86 38.81 -18.94 -21.37
C SER A 86 39.45 -17.73 -22.08
N ALA A 87 39.55 -17.77 -23.41
CA ALA A 87 40.00 -16.65 -24.23
C ALA A 87 38.98 -15.49 -24.23
N VAL A 88 37.68 -15.79 -24.42
CA VAL A 88 36.60 -14.79 -24.40
C VAL A 88 36.42 -14.17 -23.01
N LEU A 89 36.52 -14.97 -21.95
CA LEU A 89 36.38 -14.51 -20.56
C LEU A 89 37.64 -13.81 -20.01
N SER A 90 38.62 -13.49 -20.86
CA SER A 90 39.85 -12.78 -20.46
C SER A 90 40.53 -13.43 -19.24
N GLN A 91 40.63 -14.77 -19.25
CA GLN A 91 41.24 -15.57 -18.18
C GLN A 91 40.45 -15.65 -16.86
N VAL A 92 39.26 -15.05 -16.77
CA VAL A 92 38.36 -15.20 -15.62
C VAL A 92 37.64 -16.55 -15.69
N ASP A 93 37.54 -17.25 -14.56
CA ASP A 93 36.76 -18.48 -14.51
C ASP A 93 35.28 -18.18 -14.79
N SER A 94 34.73 -18.89 -15.78
CA SER A 94 33.32 -18.87 -16.16
C SER A 94 32.34 -18.96 -14.97
N ARG A 95 32.69 -19.73 -13.93
CA ARG A 95 31.88 -19.84 -12.70
C ARG A 95 31.88 -18.55 -11.89
N THR A 96 33.04 -17.93 -11.72
CA THR A 96 33.16 -16.62 -11.06
C THR A 96 32.39 -15.56 -11.82
N PHE A 97 32.42 -15.59 -13.16
CA PHE A 97 31.65 -14.67 -13.99
C PHE A 97 30.13 -14.81 -13.76
N VAL A 98 29.61 -16.04 -13.71
CA VAL A 98 28.19 -16.30 -13.42
C VAL A 98 27.81 -15.78 -12.02
N ILE A 99 28.62 -16.06 -11.00
CA ILE A 99 28.36 -15.60 -9.63
C ILE A 99 28.39 -14.07 -9.55
N LEU A 100 29.38 -13.43 -10.19
CA LEU A 100 29.48 -11.97 -10.24
C LEU A 100 28.26 -11.36 -10.94
N GLY A 101 27.83 -11.94 -12.07
CA GLY A 101 26.62 -11.54 -12.76
C GLY A 101 25.37 -11.64 -11.86
N LYS A 102 25.26 -12.71 -11.05
CA LYS A 102 24.17 -12.86 -10.08
C LYS A 102 24.15 -11.74 -9.04
N VAL A 103 25.33 -11.34 -8.53
CA VAL A 103 25.46 -10.23 -7.59
C VAL A 103 25.02 -8.91 -8.23
N VAL A 104 25.44 -8.65 -9.47
CA VAL A 104 25.03 -7.45 -10.23
C VAL A 104 23.52 -7.42 -10.42
N VAL A 105 22.92 -8.53 -10.89
CA VAL A 105 21.46 -8.64 -11.08
C VAL A 105 20.73 -8.42 -9.76
N TRP A 106 21.21 -9.02 -8.66
CA TRP A 106 20.63 -8.80 -7.34
C TRP A 106 20.67 -7.34 -6.90
N PHE A 107 21.79 -6.66 -7.12
CA PHE A 107 21.92 -5.24 -6.80
C PHE A 107 20.96 -4.37 -7.64
N LEU A 108 20.78 -4.69 -8.93
CA LEU A 108 19.79 -4.01 -9.77
C LEU A 108 18.37 -4.21 -9.25
N PHE A 109 18.00 -5.42 -8.82
CA PHE A 109 16.69 -5.69 -8.19
C PHE A 109 16.51 -4.94 -6.86
N PHE A 110 17.58 -4.78 -6.09
CA PHE A 110 17.57 -3.98 -4.87
C PHE A 110 17.29 -2.50 -5.18
N ILE A 111 17.98 -1.91 -6.18
CA ILE A 111 17.73 -0.53 -6.62
C ILE A 111 16.29 -0.38 -7.14
N PHE A 112 15.81 -1.35 -7.92
CA PHE A 112 14.45 -1.37 -8.43
C PHE A 112 13.43 -1.32 -7.28
N GLU A 113 13.57 -2.16 -6.26
CA GLU A 113 12.67 -2.15 -5.10
C GLU A 113 12.68 -0.77 -4.41
N ARG A 114 13.85 -0.17 -4.20
CA ARG A 114 13.96 1.16 -3.59
C ARG A 114 13.28 2.25 -4.42
N THR A 115 13.45 2.21 -5.74
CA THR A 115 12.83 3.16 -6.68
C THR A 115 11.32 3.02 -6.67
N VAL A 116 10.82 1.77 -6.72
CA VAL A 116 9.39 1.47 -6.64
C VAL A 116 8.82 1.90 -5.30
N GLN A 117 9.51 1.63 -4.19
CA GLN A 117 9.08 2.04 -2.86
C GLN A 117 8.99 3.57 -2.75
N TYR A 118 9.95 4.30 -3.32
CA TYR A 118 9.94 5.76 -3.34
C TYR A 118 8.71 6.30 -4.10
N HIS A 119 8.49 5.84 -5.33
CA HIS A 119 7.33 6.28 -6.12
C HIS A 119 5.99 5.90 -5.49
N HIS A 120 5.91 4.72 -4.87
CA HIS A 120 4.69 4.28 -4.17
C HIS A 120 4.44 5.05 -2.87
N SER A 121 5.49 5.43 -2.12
CA SER A 121 5.37 6.33 -0.97
C SER A 121 4.89 7.72 -1.40
N ALA A 122 5.40 8.24 -2.51
CA ALA A 122 4.93 9.50 -3.09
C ALA A 122 3.45 9.41 -3.54
N ALA A 123 3.05 8.28 -4.14
CA ALA A 123 1.64 8.03 -4.48
C ALA A 123 0.75 7.97 -3.22
N ARG A 124 1.22 7.35 -2.14
CA ARG A 124 0.50 7.31 -0.86
C ARG A 124 0.27 8.71 -0.29
N GLN A 125 1.26 9.60 -0.33
CA GLN A 125 1.14 11.00 0.12
C GLN A 125 0.15 11.83 -0.72
N ARG A 126 -0.26 11.32 -1.89
CA ARG A 126 -1.24 11.96 -2.78
C ARG A 126 -2.66 11.43 -2.59
N GLY A 127 -2.87 10.50 -1.65
CA GLY A 127 -4.20 9.97 -1.34
C GLY A 127 -4.54 8.63 -2.01
N TYR A 128 -3.58 7.93 -2.64
CA TYR A 128 -3.80 6.61 -3.26
C TYR A 128 -3.49 5.45 -2.30
N LEU A 129 -4.24 5.34 -1.21
CA LEU A 129 -3.98 4.38 -0.13
C LEU A 129 -4.43 2.96 -0.51
N GLN A 130 -5.57 2.80 -1.19
CA GLN A 130 -6.07 1.49 -1.62
C GLN A 130 -5.10 0.82 -2.61
N PHE A 131 -4.64 1.58 -3.60
CA PHE A 131 -3.61 1.11 -4.54
C PHE A 131 -2.31 0.73 -3.83
N TYR A 132 -1.87 1.54 -2.86
CA TYR A 132 -0.67 1.24 -2.07
C TYR A 132 -0.80 -0.06 -1.27
N ARG A 133 -1.96 -0.33 -0.65
CA ARG A 133 -2.23 -1.58 0.08
C ARG A 133 -2.24 -2.78 -0.86
N ALA A 134 -2.91 -2.68 -2.00
CA ALA A 134 -3.05 -3.76 -2.98
C ALA A 134 -1.72 -4.16 -3.66
N THR A 135 -0.71 -3.28 -3.64
CA THR A 135 0.61 -3.53 -4.25
C THR A 135 1.72 -3.76 -3.23
N ARG A 136 1.45 -3.64 -1.93
CA ARG A 136 2.47 -3.67 -0.86
C ARG A 136 3.36 -4.91 -0.93
N ASP A 137 2.75 -6.08 -1.02
CA ASP A 137 3.46 -7.35 -0.93
C ASP A 137 4.14 -7.70 -2.26
N LEU A 138 3.58 -7.22 -3.37
CA LEU A 138 4.11 -7.42 -4.72
C LEU A 138 5.42 -6.66 -4.98
N LYS A 139 5.66 -5.56 -4.24
CA LYS A 139 6.88 -4.73 -4.36
C LYS A 139 8.14 -5.43 -3.87
N ARG A 140 8.02 -6.24 -2.81
CA ARG A 140 9.16 -6.94 -2.18
C ARG A 140 9.44 -8.31 -2.79
N ALA A 141 8.44 -8.88 -3.48
CA ALA A 141 8.53 -10.23 -4.02
C ALA A 141 9.74 -10.45 -4.96
N PRO A 142 10.08 -9.55 -5.91
CA PRO A 142 11.21 -9.77 -6.82
C PRO A 142 12.57 -9.90 -6.09
N LEU A 143 12.85 -9.04 -5.11
CA LEU A 143 14.13 -9.10 -4.37
C LEU A 143 14.20 -10.36 -3.49
N LEU A 144 13.08 -10.71 -2.84
CA LEU A 144 13.01 -11.93 -2.02
C LEU A 144 13.24 -13.18 -2.85
N LEU A 145 12.58 -13.29 -4.01
CA LEU A 145 12.78 -14.40 -4.94
C LEU A 145 14.23 -14.51 -5.39
N ASN A 146 14.84 -13.40 -5.78
CA ASN A 146 16.23 -13.39 -6.24
C ASN A 146 17.22 -13.71 -5.10
N SER A 147 16.86 -13.41 -3.85
CA SER A 147 17.66 -13.77 -2.66
C SER A 147 17.51 -15.24 -2.30
N ILE A 148 16.33 -15.83 -2.45
CA ILE A 148 16.10 -17.27 -2.31
C ILE A 148 16.89 -18.04 -3.37
N GLY A 149 16.89 -17.59 -4.62
CA GLY A 149 17.69 -18.23 -5.65
C GLY A 149 19.21 -18.07 -5.43
N ASN A 150 19.67 -16.94 -4.86
CA ASN A 150 21.07 -16.83 -4.40
C ASN A 150 21.40 -17.89 -3.34
N ALA A 151 20.53 -18.08 -2.34
CA ALA A 151 20.72 -19.11 -1.33
C ALA A 151 20.74 -20.52 -1.94
N ALA A 152 19.88 -20.79 -2.92
CA ALA A 152 19.86 -22.05 -3.65
C ALA A 152 21.15 -22.27 -4.47
N VAL A 153 21.67 -21.25 -5.15
CA VAL A 153 22.96 -21.31 -5.87
C VAL A 153 24.10 -21.61 -4.89
N LEU A 154 24.16 -20.92 -3.75
CA LEU A 154 25.16 -21.19 -2.71
C LEU A 154 25.05 -22.61 -2.15
N ALA A 155 23.84 -23.12 -1.98
CA ALA A 155 23.63 -24.51 -1.58
C ALA A 155 24.18 -25.48 -2.63
N VAL A 156 23.90 -25.27 -3.93
CA VAL A 156 24.42 -26.12 -5.01
C VAL A 156 25.96 -26.11 -5.02
N LEU A 157 26.58 -24.93 -4.89
CA LEU A 157 28.04 -24.79 -4.83
C LEU A 157 28.64 -25.49 -3.59
N SER A 158 27.95 -25.40 -2.44
CA SER A 158 28.41 -26.05 -1.20
C SER A 158 28.40 -27.58 -1.31
N PHE A 159 27.47 -28.14 -2.08
CA PHE A 159 27.34 -29.59 -2.30
C PHE A 159 27.93 -30.06 -3.63
N GLU A 160 28.71 -29.24 -4.31
CA GLU A 160 29.23 -29.58 -5.64
C GLU A 160 30.07 -30.86 -5.63
N SER A 161 31.08 -30.94 -4.76
CA SER A 161 31.98 -32.09 -4.70
C SER A 161 31.30 -33.44 -4.37
N PRO A 162 30.32 -33.54 -3.43
CA PRO A 162 29.58 -34.78 -3.26
C PRO A 162 28.60 -35.08 -4.40
N LEU A 163 28.04 -34.06 -5.07
CA LEU A 163 27.10 -34.26 -6.19
C LEU A 163 27.80 -34.80 -7.43
N GLU A 164 28.98 -34.27 -7.77
CA GLU A 164 29.75 -34.71 -8.93
C GLU A 164 30.31 -36.13 -8.79
N LYS A 165 30.62 -36.57 -7.55
CA LYS A 165 30.99 -37.96 -7.26
C LYS A 165 29.89 -38.95 -7.59
N LYS A 166 28.62 -38.52 -7.53
CA LYS A 166 27.46 -39.39 -7.77
C LYS A 166 27.08 -39.43 -9.25
N VAL A 167 27.05 -38.27 -9.90
CA VAL A 167 26.70 -38.13 -11.33
C VAL A 167 27.51 -36.98 -11.93
N LYS A 168 28.25 -37.23 -13.03
CA LYS A 168 29.02 -36.20 -13.75
C LYS A 168 28.09 -35.05 -14.17
N ASN A 169 28.51 -33.81 -13.95
CA ASN A 169 27.82 -32.57 -14.32
C ASN A 169 26.45 -32.30 -13.62
N LEU A 170 26.07 -33.07 -12.59
CA LEU A 170 24.81 -32.85 -11.87
C LEU A 170 24.71 -31.47 -11.23
N SER A 171 25.81 -30.97 -10.68
CA SER A 171 25.96 -29.63 -10.10
C SER A 171 25.53 -28.54 -11.10
N VAL A 172 26.01 -28.65 -12.34
CA VAL A 172 25.72 -27.72 -13.44
C VAL A 172 24.24 -27.74 -13.81
N TYR A 173 23.63 -28.93 -13.96
CA TYR A 173 22.21 -29.04 -14.27
C TYR A 173 21.34 -28.43 -13.16
N LEU A 174 21.66 -28.68 -11.89
CA LEU A 174 20.94 -28.10 -10.76
C LEU A 174 21.06 -26.58 -10.73
N LEU A 175 22.26 -26.04 -10.96
CA LEU A 175 22.50 -24.60 -11.04
C LEU A 175 21.66 -23.98 -12.17
N LEU A 176 21.64 -24.60 -13.36
CA LEU A 176 20.86 -24.13 -14.49
C LEU A 176 19.36 -24.14 -14.20
N VAL A 177 18.85 -25.22 -13.59
CA VAL A 177 17.44 -25.33 -13.17
C VAL A 177 17.07 -24.22 -12.19
N VAL A 178 17.91 -23.95 -11.19
CA VAL A 178 17.69 -22.88 -10.22
C VAL A 178 17.59 -21.51 -10.92
N ILE A 179 18.52 -21.19 -11.82
CA ILE A 179 18.53 -19.90 -12.54
C ILE A 179 17.32 -19.77 -13.47
N ILE A 180 16.95 -20.83 -14.20
CA ILE A 180 15.78 -20.79 -15.10
C ILE A 180 14.48 -20.65 -14.29
N LEU A 181 14.35 -21.40 -13.20
CA LEU A 181 13.17 -21.31 -12.33
C LEU A 181 13.03 -19.91 -11.71
N GLU A 182 14.14 -19.33 -11.26
CA GLU A 182 14.18 -17.95 -10.76
C GLU A 182 13.71 -16.95 -11.81
N LEU A 183 14.15 -17.09 -13.06
CA LEU A 183 13.68 -16.25 -14.18
C LEU A 183 12.16 -16.38 -14.37
N LEU A 184 11.64 -17.60 -14.46
CA LEU A 184 10.22 -17.83 -14.71
C LEU A 184 9.35 -17.20 -13.63
N VAL A 185 9.69 -17.42 -12.35
CA VAL A 185 8.92 -16.88 -11.22
C VAL A 185 9.08 -15.37 -11.14
N SER A 186 10.29 -14.83 -11.28
CA SER A 186 10.54 -13.38 -11.19
C SER A 186 9.85 -12.60 -12.32
N VAL A 187 9.93 -13.08 -13.57
CA VAL A 187 9.26 -12.46 -14.72
C VAL A 187 7.75 -12.51 -14.55
N SER A 188 7.19 -13.62 -14.09
CA SER A 188 5.75 -13.74 -13.82
C SER A 188 5.28 -12.70 -12.80
N VAL A 189 6.02 -12.52 -11.72
CA VAL A 189 5.73 -11.51 -10.69
C VAL A 189 5.85 -10.08 -11.25
N LEU A 190 6.89 -9.80 -12.04
CA LEU A 190 7.06 -8.49 -12.69
C LEU A 190 5.96 -8.17 -13.70
N ILE A 191 5.48 -9.16 -14.45
CA ILE A 191 4.35 -9.00 -15.37
C ILE A 191 3.08 -8.65 -14.59
N ILE A 192 2.75 -9.40 -13.53
CA ILE A 192 1.57 -9.10 -12.68
C ILE A 192 1.67 -7.69 -12.10
N TYR A 193 2.85 -7.30 -11.62
CA TYR A 193 3.10 -5.93 -11.14
C TYR A 193 2.87 -4.89 -12.24
N THR A 194 3.45 -5.12 -13.42
CA THR A 194 3.34 -4.20 -14.57
C THR A 194 1.90 -4.03 -15.01
N VAL A 195 1.12 -5.12 -15.10
CA VAL A 195 -0.31 -5.07 -15.43
C VAL A 195 -1.07 -4.22 -14.41
N ARG A 196 -0.81 -4.39 -13.11
CA ARG A 196 -1.46 -3.57 -12.07
C ARG A 196 -1.09 -2.09 -12.17
N VAL A 197 0.17 -1.77 -12.46
CA VAL A 197 0.63 -0.37 -12.63
C VAL A 197 0.06 0.24 -13.91
N VAL A 198 0.05 -0.49 -15.03
CA VAL A 198 -0.52 -0.03 -16.30
C VAL A 198 -2.02 0.20 -16.16
N LYS A 199 -2.75 -0.73 -15.51
CA LYS A 199 -4.17 -0.55 -15.23
C LYS A 199 -4.43 0.73 -14.43
N PHE A 200 -3.69 0.94 -13.35
CA PHE A 200 -3.76 2.18 -12.55
C PHE A 200 -3.44 3.44 -13.37
N ASN A 201 -2.39 3.40 -14.20
CA ASN A 201 -2.00 4.52 -15.06
C ASN A 201 -3.02 4.83 -16.17
N THR A 202 -3.73 3.82 -16.65
CA THR A 202 -4.77 3.94 -17.69
C THR A 202 -6.08 4.45 -17.09
N GLU A 203 -6.47 3.95 -15.92
CA GLU A 203 -7.73 4.32 -15.24
C GLU A 203 -7.71 5.75 -14.69
N ARG A 204 -6.53 6.38 -14.53
CA ARG A 204 -6.35 7.73 -13.99
C ARG A 204 -7.26 8.01 -12.78
N PRO A 205 -7.25 7.16 -11.74
CA PRO A 205 -8.17 7.31 -10.62
C PRO A 205 -7.98 8.66 -9.94
N SER A 206 -9.10 9.25 -9.52
CA SER A 206 -9.08 10.38 -8.60
C SER A 206 -8.52 9.93 -7.24
N PRO A 207 -7.92 10.83 -6.44
CA PRO A 207 -7.47 10.50 -5.09
C PRO A 207 -8.59 9.84 -4.27
N ASP A 208 -8.27 8.81 -3.47
CA ASP A 208 -9.28 7.99 -2.76
C ASP A 208 -10.26 8.86 -1.93
N ILE A 209 -9.76 9.95 -1.33
CA ILE A 209 -10.55 10.92 -0.53
C ILE A 209 -11.63 11.62 -1.37
N SER A 210 -11.32 12.00 -2.61
CA SER A 210 -12.28 12.68 -3.50
C SER A 210 -13.36 11.74 -4.05
N GLN A 211 -13.07 10.44 -4.15
CA GLN A 211 -14.03 9.44 -4.60
C GLN A 211 -15.01 9.07 -3.48
N GLU A 212 -14.52 8.98 -2.24
CA GLU A 212 -15.35 8.81 -1.05
C GLU A 212 -16.29 10.02 -0.88
N GLU A 213 -15.76 11.25 -0.93
CA GLU A 213 -16.57 12.48 -0.88
C GLU A 213 -17.61 12.56 -1.99
N GLN A 214 -17.27 12.22 -3.24
CA GLN A 214 -18.26 12.19 -4.35
C GLN A 214 -19.33 11.12 -4.15
N SER A 215 -18.98 9.92 -3.69
CA SER A 215 -19.95 8.86 -3.44
C SER A 215 -20.95 9.23 -2.33
N HIS A 216 -20.46 9.89 -1.27
CA HIS A 216 -21.31 10.44 -0.21
C HIS A 216 -22.15 11.63 -0.71
N ALA A 217 -21.59 12.50 -1.55
CA ALA A 217 -22.32 13.63 -2.14
C ALA A 217 -23.43 13.18 -3.11
N TYR A 218 -23.20 12.12 -3.90
CA TYR A 218 -24.22 11.54 -4.78
C TYR A 218 -25.30 10.78 -4.01
N SER A 219 -24.94 10.10 -2.91
CA SER A 219 -25.92 9.49 -2.00
C SER A 219 -26.79 10.54 -1.30
N ASN A 220 -26.29 11.76 -1.10
CA ASN A 220 -27.02 12.89 -0.53
C ASN A 220 -27.76 13.76 -1.56
N HIS A 221 -27.65 13.48 -2.87
CA HIS A 221 -28.32 14.28 -3.91
C HIS A 221 -29.85 14.09 -3.96
N GLY A 222 -30.41 13.24 -3.09
CA GLY A 222 -31.86 13.20 -2.81
C GLY A 222 -32.34 14.25 -1.80
N PHE A 223 -31.44 15.00 -1.16
CA PHE A 223 -31.79 16.04 -0.18
C PHE A 223 -31.08 17.36 -0.53
N LEU A 224 -31.47 17.94 -1.66
CA LEU A 224 -30.99 19.25 -2.07
C LEU A 224 -31.81 20.35 -1.38
N THR A 225 -31.42 20.73 -0.16
CA THR A 225 -31.59 22.10 0.37
C THR A 225 -30.57 22.35 1.46
N HIS A 226 -29.69 23.32 1.23
CA HIS A 226 -28.95 24.14 2.19
C HIS A 226 -28.89 23.62 3.64
N THR A 227 -27.74 23.07 4.04
CA THR A 227 -27.40 22.98 5.46
C THR A 227 -25.99 23.51 5.68
N GLU A 228 -25.98 24.77 6.05
CA GLU A 228 -25.00 25.46 6.89
C GLU A 228 -24.40 24.53 7.95
N THR A 229 -23.08 24.64 8.13
CA THR A 229 -22.24 24.03 9.18
C THR A 229 -22.94 23.17 10.25
N GLY A 230 -22.75 21.85 10.18
CA GLY A 230 -23.16 20.94 11.25
C GLY A 230 -22.74 19.51 10.96
N PHE A 231 -21.59 19.11 11.51
CA PHE A 231 -21.17 17.72 11.63
C PHE A 231 -22.30 16.86 12.21
N ARG A 232 -22.98 16.08 11.37
CA ARG A 232 -23.85 14.96 11.78
C ARG A 232 -23.88 13.92 10.67
N ASP A 233 -22.89 13.04 10.67
CA ASP A 233 -22.88 11.86 9.82
C ASP A 233 -23.55 10.68 10.55
N GLY A 234 -24.62 10.14 9.96
CA GLY A 234 -25.30 8.94 10.47
C GLY A 234 -24.41 7.69 10.41
N SER A 235 -23.37 7.69 9.56
CA SER A 235 -22.37 6.61 9.50
C SER A 235 -21.44 6.62 10.73
N SER A 236 -21.17 7.82 11.28
CA SER A 236 -20.39 7.97 12.50
C SER A 236 -21.15 7.48 13.73
N LEU A 237 -22.50 7.53 13.74
CA LEU A 237 -23.26 7.06 14.90
C LEU A 237 -23.23 5.53 14.99
N GLU A 238 -23.29 4.80 13.87
CA GLU A 238 -23.22 3.34 13.89
C GLU A 238 -21.81 2.83 14.21
N GLU A 239 -20.74 3.46 13.67
CA GLU A 239 -19.36 3.13 14.05
C GLU A 239 -19.05 3.55 15.52
N VAL A 240 -19.58 4.68 15.98
CA VAL A 240 -19.45 5.11 17.38
C VAL A 240 -20.29 4.24 18.31
N VAL A 241 -21.48 3.78 17.91
CA VAL A 241 -22.32 2.86 18.68
C VAL A 241 -21.67 1.49 18.77
N GLU A 242 -21.07 0.99 17.69
CA GLU A 242 -20.31 -0.26 17.70
C GLU A 242 -19.09 -0.16 18.64
N LYS A 243 -18.30 0.93 18.54
CA LYS A 243 -17.19 1.18 19.46
C LYS A 243 -17.62 1.44 20.90
N GLN A 244 -18.79 2.03 21.14
CA GLN A 244 -19.33 2.21 22.48
C GLN A 244 -19.91 0.92 23.07
N ALA A 245 -20.48 0.04 22.25
CA ALA A 245 -20.94 -1.28 22.68
C ALA A 245 -19.75 -2.14 23.17
N ASP A 246 -18.65 -2.15 22.42
CA ASP A 246 -17.41 -2.84 22.82
C ASP A 246 -16.85 -2.27 24.13
N LEU A 247 -16.88 -0.95 24.30
CA LEU A 247 -16.41 -0.31 25.53
C LEU A 247 -17.32 -0.62 26.74
N ILE A 248 -18.63 -0.66 26.54
CA ILE A 248 -19.60 -1.05 27.59
C ILE A 248 -19.39 -2.50 27.99
N GLU A 249 -19.19 -3.40 27.03
CA GLU A 249 -18.92 -4.82 27.31
C GLU A 249 -17.59 -4.99 28.05
N TYR A 250 -16.54 -4.30 27.61
CA TYR A 250 -15.24 -4.26 28.30
C TYR A 250 -15.38 -3.72 29.74
N LEU A 251 -16.07 -2.60 29.94
CA LEU A 251 -16.29 -2.00 31.26
C LEU A 251 -17.14 -2.90 32.17
N LYS A 252 -18.13 -3.61 31.64
CA LYS A 252 -18.94 -4.58 32.37
C LYS A 252 -18.12 -5.79 32.80
N GLN A 253 -17.28 -6.32 31.90
CA GLN A 253 -16.37 -7.42 32.22
C GLN A 253 -15.32 -6.99 33.24
N HIS A 254 -14.81 -5.76 33.14
CA HIS A 254 -13.87 -5.19 34.11
C HIS A 254 -14.53 -5.00 35.50
N ASN A 255 -15.74 -4.45 35.57
CA ASN A 255 -16.47 -4.29 36.83
C ASN A 255 -16.81 -5.63 37.48
N THR A 256 -17.22 -6.64 36.71
CA THR A 256 -17.48 -7.98 37.29
C THR A 256 -16.20 -8.63 37.83
N SER A 257 -15.06 -8.45 37.15
CA SER A 257 -13.76 -8.89 37.63
C SER A 257 -13.36 -8.16 38.92
N LEU A 258 -13.55 -6.84 38.97
CA LEU A 258 -13.27 -6.02 40.15
C LEU A 258 -14.18 -6.39 41.33
N SER A 259 -15.48 -6.56 41.11
CA SER A 259 -16.44 -7.00 42.13
C SER A 259 -16.09 -8.40 42.67
N LYS A 260 -15.65 -9.33 41.81
CA LYS A 260 -15.17 -10.65 42.27
C LYS A 260 -13.93 -10.53 43.15
N ARG A 261 -12.99 -9.64 42.81
CA ARG A 261 -11.80 -9.40 43.64
C ARG A 261 -12.15 -8.76 44.97
N ILE A 262 -13.04 -7.78 44.99
CA ILE A 262 -13.52 -7.14 46.22
C ILE A 262 -14.21 -8.20 47.11
N LEU A 263 -15.13 -8.99 46.55
CA LEU A 263 -15.79 -10.06 47.31
C LEU A 263 -14.80 -11.10 47.85
N ALA A 264 -13.77 -11.47 47.07
CA ALA A 264 -12.72 -12.37 47.53
C ALA A 264 -11.93 -11.77 48.71
N LEU A 265 -11.53 -10.50 48.62
CA LEU A 265 -10.83 -9.79 49.70
C LEU A 265 -11.71 -9.61 50.95
N THR A 266 -12.97 -9.21 50.78
CA THR A 266 -13.94 -9.10 51.89
C THR A 266 -14.22 -10.47 52.53
N SER A 267 -14.28 -11.55 51.74
CA SER A 267 -14.45 -12.91 52.28
C SER A 267 -13.23 -13.42 53.06
N GLN A 268 -12.02 -12.99 52.68
CA GLN A 268 -10.81 -13.27 53.47
C GLN A 268 -10.80 -12.48 54.77
N GLN A 269 -11.23 -11.20 54.74
CA GLN A 269 -11.27 -10.36 55.93
C GLN A 269 -12.40 -10.72 56.92
N ILE A 270 -13.46 -11.40 56.48
CA ILE A 270 -14.51 -11.95 57.36
C ILE A 270 -14.05 -13.27 58.03
N ARG A 271 -12.97 -13.89 57.53
CA ARG A 271 -12.46 -15.18 58.03
C ARG A 271 -11.33 -15.06 59.06
N GLU A 272 -10.85 -13.84 59.30
CA GLU A 272 -10.00 -13.46 60.44
C GLU A 272 -10.86 -12.81 61.54
#